data_AF-F9SNQ1-F1
#
_entry.id   AF-F9SNQ1-F1
#
_cell.length_a   1.000
_cell.length_b   1.000
_cell.length_c   1.000
_cell.angle_alpha   90.00
_cell.angle_beta   90.00
_cell.angle_gamma   90.00
#
_symmetry.space_group_name_H-M   'P 1'
#
loop_
_entity.id
_entity.type
_entity.pdbx_description
1 polymer ?
#
loop_
_entity_poly.entity_id
_entity_poly.type
_entity_poly.pdbx_seq_one_letter_code
_entity_poly.pdbx_strand_id
1 'polypeptide(L)'
;MSSKFKEFIRLKRGNKKLILQVCTVEWDGPHEPRAKWVTAKTLDSSIELKDLDYEIETLLSNPKFIGFCSKCNDYFPQGTMHSDSYCQGCAERYLGIVH
;
A
#
# COMPACT_ATOMS: atom_id res chain seq x y z
N MET A 1 -3.51 8.99 13.58
CA MET A 1 -3.25 8.30 12.30
C MET A 1 -2.55 9.26 11.35
N SER A 2 -1.35 8.92 10.87
CA SER A 2 -0.60 9.76 9.93
C SER A 2 -1.40 9.94 8.64
N SER A 3 -1.56 11.18 8.18
CA SER A 3 -2.47 11.56 7.09
C SER A 3 -2.12 10.95 5.72
N LYS A 4 -0.93 10.34 5.56
CA LYS A 4 -0.43 9.78 4.30
C LYS A 4 -1.06 8.44 3.90
N PHE A 5 -1.50 7.64 4.86
CA PHE A 5 -2.02 6.29 4.56
C PHE A 5 -3.36 6.28 3.82
N LYS A 6 -4.08 7.41 3.86
CA LYS A 6 -5.33 7.60 3.09
C LYS A 6 -5.10 7.56 1.58
N GLU A 7 -3.86 7.76 1.12
CA GLU A 7 -3.52 7.72 -0.29
C GLU A 7 -3.35 6.29 -0.82
N PHE A 8 -3.11 5.33 0.09
CA PHE A 8 -2.88 3.92 -0.27
C PHE A 8 -4.06 3.02 0.01
N ILE A 9 -5.04 3.45 0.80
CA ILE A 9 -6.22 2.65 1.14
C ILE A 9 -7.48 3.35 0.66
N ARG A 10 -8.38 2.57 0.05
CA ARG A 10 -9.73 3.03 -0.27
C ARG A 10 -10.78 2.00 0.10
N LEU A 11 -11.94 2.49 0.48
CA LEU A 11 -13.13 1.69 0.73
C LEU A 11 -14.08 1.83 -0.45
N LYS A 12 -14.53 0.69 -0.98
CA LYS A 12 -15.57 0.63 -2.00
C LYS A 12 -16.78 -0.08 -1.44
N ARG A 13 -17.95 0.56 -1.53
CA ARG A 13 -19.22 -0.05 -1.13
C ARG A 13 -19.75 -0.93 -2.27
N GLY A 14 -20.00 -2.21 -1.95
CA GLY A 14 -20.73 -3.15 -2.80
C GLY A 14 -22.09 -3.50 -2.20
N ASN A 15 -22.83 -4.40 -2.86
CA ASN A 15 -24.13 -4.87 -2.36
C ASN A 15 -23.95 -5.63 -1.03
N LYS A 16 -24.30 -4.97 0.08
CA LYS A 16 -24.15 -5.45 1.47
C LYS A 16 -22.72 -5.78 1.92
N LYS A 17 -21.71 -5.33 1.17
CA LYS A 17 -20.30 -5.59 1.50
C LYS A 17 -19.48 -4.31 1.39
N LEU A 18 -18.44 -4.22 2.21
CA LEU A 18 -17.41 -3.19 2.11
C LEU A 18 -16.14 -3.85 1.59
N ILE A 19 -15.60 -3.31 0.49
CA ILE A 19 -14.40 -3.82 -0.15
C ILE A 19 -13.28 -2.87 0.22
N LEU A 20 -12.33 -3.37 1.00
CA LEU A 20 -11.13 -2.66 1.39
C LEU A 20 -10.04 -2.93 0.37
N GLN A 21 -9.64 -1.90 -0.35
CA GLN A 21 -8.64 -1.98 -1.39
C GLN A 21 -7.38 -1.23 -0.99
N VAL A 22 -6.24 -1.77 -1.40
CA VAL A 22 -4.93 -1.15 -1.21
C VAL A 22 -4.29 -0.88 -2.57
N CYS A 23 -3.59 0.24 -2.67
CA CYS A 23 -2.81 0.61 -3.83
C CYS A 23 -1.50 -0.20 -3.80
N THR A 24 -1.20 -0.87 -4.90
CA THR A 24 0.08 -1.52 -5.18
C THR A 24 0.57 -1.02 -6.53
N VAL A 25 1.87 -1.09 -6.79
CA VAL A 25 2.43 -0.76 -8.09
C VAL A 25 2.89 -2.04 -8.77
N GLU A 26 2.40 -2.26 -9.99
CA GLU A 26 2.91 -3.32 -10.87
C GLU A 26 3.74 -2.66 -11.98
N TRP A 27 4.76 -3.36 -12.48
CA TRP A 27 5.61 -2.87 -13.56
C TRP A 27 5.35 -3.72 -14.80
N ASP A 28 4.77 -3.12 -15.83
CA ASP A 28 4.56 -3.79 -17.14
C ASP A 28 5.84 -3.74 -18.02
N GLY A 29 6.89 -3.08 -17.52
CA GLY A 29 8.21 -2.95 -18.12
C GLY A 29 9.13 -2.13 -17.21
N PRO A 30 10.43 -1.99 -17.54
CA PRO A 30 11.44 -1.35 -16.67
C PRO A 30 11.12 0.09 -16.25
N HIS A 31 10.32 0.80 -17.04
CA HIS A 31 9.96 2.21 -16.80
C HIS A 31 8.45 2.46 -16.81
N GLU A 32 7.63 1.42 -16.67
CA GLU A 32 6.17 1.52 -16.74
C GLU A 32 5.51 1.11 -15.42
N PRO A 33 5.69 1.89 -14.33
CA PRO A 33 5.00 1.64 -13.08
C PRO A 33 3.51 2.00 -13.24
N ARG A 34 2.64 1.04 -12.94
CA ARG A 34 1.18 1.22 -12.94
C ARG A 34 0.63 1.02 -11.55
N ALA A 35 0.01 2.08 -11.01
CA ALA A 35 -0.76 1.99 -9.79
C ALA A 35 -2.02 1.13 -10.03
N LYS A 36 -2.16 0.09 -9.23
CA LYS A 36 -3.28 -0.84 -9.26
C LYS A 36 -3.90 -0.94 -7.88
N TRP A 37 -5.23 -0.94 -7.86
CA TRP A 37 -5.98 -1.13 -6.63
C TRP A 37 -6.37 -2.60 -6.51
N VAL A 38 -5.77 -3.28 -5.55
CA VAL A 38 -6.07 -4.69 -5.28
C VAL A 38 -7.03 -4.81 -4.11
N THR A 39 -7.97 -5.74 -4.20
CA THR A 39 -8.87 -6.05 -3.08
C THR A 39 -8.08 -6.80 -2.03
N ALA A 40 -7.84 -6.15 -0.89
CA ALA A 40 -7.11 -6.75 0.22
C ALA A 40 -8.05 -7.51 1.15
N LYS A 41 -9.24 -6.97 1.42
CA LYS A 41 -10.25 -7.61 2.26
C LYS A 41 -11.67 -7.24 1.84
N THR A 42 -12.61 -8.13 2.10
CA THR A 42 -14.04 -7.85 1.97
C THR A 42 -14.69 -8.06 3.33
N LEU A 43 -15.42 -7.05 3.77
CA LEU A 43 -16.07 -6.97 5.08
C LEU A 43 -17.59 -6.89 4.89
N ASP A 44 -18.34 -7.21 5.94
CA ASP A 44 -19.78 -6.94 5.94
C ASP A 44 -20.02 -5.42 5.99
N SER A 45 -21.12 -4.98 5.37
CA SER A 45 -21.56 -3.58 5.49
C SER A 45 -22.00 -3.17 6.90
N SER A 46 -22.28 -4.13 7.78
CA SER A 46 -22.65 -3.88 9.18
C SER A 46 -21.45 -3.86 10.15
N ILE A 47 -20.22 -3.87 9.65
CA ILE A 47 -19.03 -3.81 10.52
C ILE A 47 -19.02 -2.51 11.33
N GLU A 48 -18.62 -2.61 12.61
CA GLU A 48 -18.46 -1.43 13.46
C GLU A 48 -17.25 -0.61 13.03
N LEU A 49 -17.31 0.71 13.24
CA LEU A 49 -16.23 1.61 12.86
C LEU A 49 -14.88 1.26 13.52
N LYS A 50 -14.92 0.82 14.79
CA LYS A 50 -13.72 0.41 15.53
C LYS A 50 -13.02 -0.80 14.89
N ASP A 51 -13.81 -1.76 14.40
CA ASP A 51 -13.30 -2.97 13.77
C ASP A 51 -12.81 -2.64 12.37
N LEU A 52 -13.49 -1.73 11.66
CA LEU A 52 -13.02 -1.20 10.38
C LEU A 52 -11.66 -0.50 10.50
N ASP A 53 -11.48 0.34 11.52
CA ASP A 53 -10.20 1.02 11.76
C ASP A 53 -9.09 0.00 12.06
N TYR A 54 -9.36 -1.01 12.87
CA TYR A 54 -8.41 -2.10 13.14
C TYR A 54 -8.01 -2.86 11.86
N GLU A 55 -8.98 -3.14 10.97
CA GLU A 55 -8.71 -3.79 9.69
C GLU A 55 -7.86 -2.93 8.76
N ILE A 56 -8.10 -1.61 8.75
CA ILE A 56 -7.27 -0.65 8.01
C ILE A 56 -5.85 -0.64 8.57
N GLU A 57 -5.67 -0.55 9.88
CA GLU A 57 -4.34 -0.55 10.52
C GLU A 57 -3.58 -1.86 10.28
N THR A 58 -4.29 -2.99 10.31
CA THR A 58 -3.72 -4.31 10.00
C THR A 58 -3.21 -4.38 8.57
N LEU A 59 -3.94 -3.80 7.60
CA LEU A 59 -3.48 -3.73 6.22
C LEU A 59 -2.29 -2.80 6.03
N LEU A 60 -2.25 -1.66 6.72
CA LEU A 60 -1.13 -0.72 6.65
C LEU A 60 0.15 -1.31 7.24
N SER A 61 0.02 -2.18 8.22
CA SER A 61 1.13 -2.88 8.85
C SER A 61 1.50 -4.17 8.11
N ASN A 62 0.83 -4.48 6.99
CA ASN A 62 1.07 -5.71 6.24
C ASN A 62 2.17 -5.51 5.19
N PRO A 63 3.35 -6.15 5.34
CA PRO A 63 4.48 -6.00 4.42
C PRO A 63 4.18 -6.49 3.00
N LYS A 64 3.11 -7.28 2.82
CA LYS A 64 2.64 -7.70 1.50
C LYS A 64 2.15 -6.52 0.66
N PHE A 65 1.65 -5.46 1.29
CA PHE A 65 1.02 -4.34 0.60
C PHE A 65 1.74 -3.01 0.83
N ILE A 66 2.35 -2.82 1.99
CA ILE A 66 3.06 -1.60 2.35
C ILE A 66 4.44 -1.96 2.87
N GLY A 67 5.48 -1.46 2.21
CA GLY A 67 6.86 -1.53 2.68
C GLY A 67 7.26 -0.26 3.45
N PHE A 68 8.28 -0.39 4.29
CA PHE A 68 8.90 0.73 4.98
C PHE A 68 10.32 0.96 4.46
N CYS A 69 10.62 2.19 4.03
CA CYS A 69 11.98 2.54 3.66
C CYS A 69 12.75 3.09 4.87
N SER A 70 13.79 2.37 5.29
CA SER A 70 14.66 2.78 6.40
C SER A 70 15.49 4.02 6.08
N LYS A 71 15.64 4.38 4.80
CA LYS A 71 16.45 5.53 4.38
C LYS A 71 15.71 6.86 4.48
N CYS A 72 14.47 6.93 4.00
CA CYS A 72 13.66 8.14 4.09
C CYS A 72 12.63 8.09 5.23
N ASN A 73 12.59 6.99 5.98
CA ASN A 73 11.66 6.75 7.10
C ASN A 73 10.19 6.96 6.70
N ASP A 74 9.81 6.44 5.54
CA ASP A 74 8.46 6.59 5.00
C ASP A 74 7.92 5.26 4.45
N TYR A 75 6.60 5.20 4.31
CA TYR A 75 5.87 4.02 3.86
C TYR A 75 5.51 4.12 2.39
N PHE A 76 5.61 2.99 1.70
CA PHE A 76 5.46 2.91 0.26
C PHE A 76 4.61 1.71 -0.14
N PRO A 77 3.72 1.87 -1.14
CA PRO A 77 3.03 0.74 -1.75
C PRO A 77 4.01 -0.33 -2.22
N GLN A 78 3.62 -1.58 -2.06
CA GLN A 78 4.40 -2.69 -2.57
C GLN A 78 4.53 -2.58 -4.09
N GLY A 79 5.74 -2.87 -4.58
CA GLY A 79 6.14 -2.66 -5.97
C GLY A 79 6.76 -1.29 -6.24
N THR A 80 6.68 -0.33 -5.31
CA THR A 80 7.56 0.87 -5.31
C THR A 80 8.77 0.70 -4.40
N MET A 81 8.86 -0.45 -3.73
CA MET A 81 10.02 -0.89 -2.97
C MET A 81 10.99 -1.62 -3.90
N HIS A 82 12.27 -1.28 -3.79
CA HIS A 82 13.36 -1.98 -4.48
C HIS A 82 13.77 -3.24 -3.69
N SER A 83 13.81 -3.13 -2.36
CA SER A 83 14.09 -4.22 -1.43
C SER A 83 13.24 -4.05 -0.17
N ASP A 84 13.34 -5.00 0.78
CA ASP A 84 12.59 -4.96 2.04
C ASP A 84 12.84 -3.71 2.90
N SER A 85 13.90 -2.94 2.62
CA SER A 85 14.29 -1.77 3.42
C SER A 85 14.50 -0.49 2.60
N TYR A 86 14.47 -0.54 1.27
CA TYR A 86 14.67 0.63 0.41
C TYR A 86 13.55 0.81 -0.60
N CYS A 87 12.99 2.01 -0.66
CA CYS A 87 12.13 2.40 -1.77
C CYS A 87 12.96 2.63 -3.04
N GLN A 88 12.32 2.50 -4.20
CA GLN A 88 12.93 2.69 -5.51
C GLN A 88 13.70 4.01 -5.61
N GLY A 89 13.07 5.11 -5.17
CA GLY A 89 13.70 6.44 -5.21
C GLY A 89 14.93 6.59 -4.30
N CYS A 90 14.98 5.87 -3.16
CA CYS A 90 16.18 5.86 -2.32
C CYS A 90 17.27 4.93 -2.90
N ALA A 91 16.89 3.82 -3.52
CA ALA A 91 17.83 2.94 -4.20
C ALA A 91 18.54 3.66 -5.35
N GLU A 92 17.79 4.41 -6.17
CA GLU A 92 18.36 5.21 -7.25
C GLU A 92 19.31 6.30 -6.73
N ARG A 93 18.86 7.08 -5.74
CA ARG A 93 19.63 8.23 -5.24
C ARG A 93 20.87 7.87 -4.41
N TYR A 94 20.80 6.78 -3.64
CA TYR A 94 21.83 6.48 -2.63
C TYR A 94 22.58 5.17 -2.88
N LEU A 95 22.03 4.25 -3.66
CA LEU A 95 22.66 2.96 -3.97
C LEU A 95 23.16 2.87 -5.42
N GLY A 96 22.90 3.90 -6.25
CA GLY A 96 23.32 3.94 -7.65
C GLY A 96 22.63 2.91 -8.53
N ILE A 97 21.47 2.40 -8.11
CA ILE A 97 20.66 1.48 -8.89
C ILE A 97 19.96 2.26 -10.00
N VAL A 98 20.17 1.88 -11.25
CA VAL A 98 19.48 2.46 -12.41
C VAL A 98 18.76 1.30 -13.10
N HIS A 99 17.44 1.38 -13.21
CA HIS A 99 16.63 0.45 -13.99
C HIS A 99 16.39 1.01 -15.38
#